data_AF-A0A2T4WUS4-F1
#
_entry.id   AF-A0A2T4WUS4-F1
#
_cell.length_a   1.000
_cell.length_b   1.000
_cell.length_c   1.000
_cell.angle_alpha   90.00
_cell.angle_beta   90.00
_cell.angle_gamma   90.00
#
_symmetry.space_group_name_H-M   'P 1'
#
loop_
_entity.id
_entity.type
_entity.pdbx_description
1 polymer ?
#
loop_
_entity_poly.entity_id
_entity_poly.type
_entity_poly.pdbx_seq_one_letter_code
_entity_poly.pdbx_strand_id
1 'polypeptide(L)'
;MQLEIIGGSVVTQGSTITLNAGNSLNFRITNIEENNCKNLKINDVDISNTTDFDISPNNPKRNIKPEACPGNNDKLDFTIENISTSCGVVSTLVTIEIKNQSDFTFTLEMDTTPEIYVFGADYPNGEIFHGDTTTSADNNTYFGVVDEGNTVIRYFAVANIGSCILNVSALASSNSDFVAFAPYGLPANLPSYYYTIIGVAFNAPVEIPAVTGIQSSVISITNTDNTTFTFTVEADMFNFNIPGPGGVTADFRLWLKSTRGIVQSSSKVSEWKDLGTNGKDATQGLSANQPTYLNTAADNINFNPVIKFENDGASVEQYLENTVNGFYSQDIFIVMIPDATMSSASSRNTIFAGIDSGSAGDMTGVGFGN
;
A
#
# COMPACT_ATOMS: atom_id res chain seq x y z
N MET A 1 -48.48 -4.61 9.87
CA MET A 1 -47.22 -4.91 9.14
C MET A 1 -46.10 -4.20 9.87
N GLN A 2 -44.92 -4.81 9.94
CA GLN A 2 -43.68 -4.14 10.31
C GLN A 2 -42.69 -4.25 9.14
N LEU A 3 -42.08 -3.12 8.78
CA LEU A 3 -40.97 -3.04 7.84
C LEU A 3 -39.74 -2.60 8.62
N GLU A 4 -38.63 -3.31 8.45
CA GLU A 4 -37.37 -3.00 9.13
C GLU A 4 -36.19 -3.10 8.17
N ILE A 5 -35.16 -2.31 8.45
CA ILE A 5 -33.84 -2.51 7.85
C ILE A 5 -33.22 -3.73 8.55
N ILE A 6 -32.69 -4.70 7.80
CA ILE A 6 -32.11 -5.91 8.40
C ILE A 6 -30.90 -5.51 9.26
N GLY A 7 -31.02 -5.75 10.57
CA GLY A 7 -30.00 -5.36 11.56
C GLY A 7 -30.07 -3.88 11.99
N GLY A 8 -31.09 -3.15 11.56
CA GLY A 8 -31.29 -1.72 11.83
C GLY A 8 -32.63 -1.41 12.49
N SER A 9 -33.16 -0.23 12.18
CA SER A 9 -34.40 0.31 12.75
C SER A 9 -35.65 -0.05 11.94
N VAL A 10 -36.82 0.12 12.60
CA VAL A 10 -38.13 0.04 11.95
C VAL A 10 -38.35 1.26 11.06
N VAL A 11 -38.89 1.01 9.87
CA VAL A 11 -39.26 2.04 8.89
C VAL A 11 -40.71 2.46 9.11
N THR A 12 -40.97 3.76 9.08
CA THR A 12 -42.32 4.32 9.32
C THR A 12 -42.97 4.82 8.04
N GLN A 13 -44.31 4.87 8.03
CA GLN A 13 -45.07 5.31 6.87
C GLN A 13 -44.69 6.74 6.47
N GLY A 14 -44.30 6.91 5.22
CA GLY A 14 -43.91 8.19 4.63
C GLY A 14 -42.53 8.71 5.08
N SER A 15 -41.73 7.91 5.80
CA SER A 15 -40.40 8.34 6.21
C SER A 15 -39.43 8.43 5.04
N THR A 16 -38.36 9.19 5.22
CA THR A 16 -37.19 9.17 4.35
C THR A 16 -36.04 8.49 5.08
N ILE A 17 -35.41 7.53 4.41
CA ILE A 17 -34.20 6.85 4.87
C ILE A 17 -33.06 7.38 4.02
N THR A 18 -32.06 8.00 4.63
CA THR A 18 -30.88 8.52 3.93
C THR A 18 -29.67 7.63 4.22
N LEU A 19 -28.96 7.22 3.17
CA LEU A 19 -27.68 6.53 3.26
C LEU A 19 -26.56 7.46 2.77
N ASN A 20 -25.57 7.67 3.63
CA ASN A 20 -24.39 8.48 3.33
C ASN A 20 -23.17 7.63 2.95
N ALA A 21 -23.32 6.30 2.99
CA ALA A 21 -22.26 5.34 2.64
C ALA A 21 -22.90 4.00 2.23
N GLY A 22 -22.25 3.32 1.29
CA GLY A 22 -22.73 2.07 0.70
C GLY A 22 -23.67 2.30 -0.50
N ASN A 23 -23.94 1.22 -1.25
CA ASN A 23 -24.74 1.25 -2.48
C ASN A 23 -26.04 0.45 -2.36
N SER A 24 -26.31 -0.21 -1.24
CA SER A 24 -27.50 -1.06 -1.12
C SER A 24 -28.01 -1.13 0.32
N LEU A 25 -29.31 -1.41 0.47
CA LEU A 25 -29.94 -1.65 1.77
C LEU A 25 -30.88 -2.84 1.72
N ASN A 26 -30.80 -3.66 2.75
CA ASN A 26 -31.63 -4.85 2.90
C ASN A 26 -32.81 -4.56 3.84
N PHE A 27 -34.00 -4.90 3.38
CA PHE A 27 -35.25 -4.72 4.09
C PHE A 27 -35.92 -6.06 4.39
N ARG A 28 -36.72 -6.06 5.46
CA ARG A 28 -37.55 -7.19 5.86
C ARG A 28 -38.95 -6.73 6.24
N ILE A 29 -39.94 -7.44 5.72
CA ILE A 29 -41.34 -7.29 6.11
C ILE A 29 -41.75 -8.50 6.96
N THR A 30 -42.31 -8.19 8.12
CA THR A 30 -42.92 -9.17 9.03
C THR A 30 -44.37 -8.83 9.34
N ASN A 31 -45.12 -9.85 9.75
CA ASN A 31 -46.49 -9.69 10.21
C ASN A 31 -46.53 -9.80 11.73
N ILE A 32 -46.73 -8.65 12.38
CA ILE A 32 -46.75 -8.51 13.85
C ILE A 32 -48.17 -8.53 14.44
N GLU A 33 -49.17 -9.04 13.72
CA GLU A 33 -50.52 -9.20 14.27
C GLU A 33 -50.55 -10.24 15.40
N GLU A 34 -51.13 -9.89 16.54
CA GLU A 34 -51.20 -10.76 17.73
C GLU A 34 -52.60 -11.35 17.95
N ASN A 35 -53.65 -10.74 17.39
CA ASN A 35 -55.03 -11.06 17.73
C ASN A 35 -55.65 -12.14 16.84
N ASN A 36 -55.04 -12.45 15.69
CA ASN A 36 -55.55 -13.44 14.75
C ASN A 36 -54.44 -13.98 13.84
N CYS A 37 -54.67 -15.14 13.23
CA CYS A 37 -53.71 -15.77 12.31
C CYS A 37 -53.95 -15.43 10.82
N LYS A 38 -54.46 -14.23 10.51
CA LYS A 38 -54.64 -13.81 9.11
C LYS A 38 -53.30 -13.44 8.49
N ASN A 39 -53.05 -13.96 7.30
CA ASN A 39 -51.85 -13.61 6.55
C ASN A 39 -51.92 -12.15 6.08
N LEU A 40 -50.83 -11.41 6.28
CA LEU A 40 -50.52 -10.19 5.57
C LEU A 40 -50.15 -10.59 4.13
N LYS A 41 -50.78 -9.98 3.13
CA LYS A 41 -50.57 -10.33 1.72
C LYS A 41 -49.94 -9.16 1.01
N ILE A 42 -48.64 -9.27 0.75
CA ILE A 42 -47.90 -8.31 -0.07
C ILE A 42 -48.07 -8.72 -1.53
N ASN A 43 -48.71 -7.86 -2.32
CA ASN A 43 -48.93 -8.09 -3.74
C ASN A 43 -47.68 -7.78 -4.56
N ASP A 44 -47.00 -6.67 -4.21
CA ASP A 44 -45.79 -6.20 -4.85
C ASP A 44 -44.99 -5.26 -3.94
N VAL A 45 -43.72 -5.07 -4.27
CA VAL A 45 -42.88 -3.97 -3.76
C VAL A 45 -42.24 -3.31 -4.97
N ASP A 46 -42.64 -2.07 -5.25
CA ASP A 46 -42.21 -1.31 -6.41
C ASP A 46 -41.34 -0.12 -6.02
N ILE A 47 -40.45 0.26 -6.94
CA ILE A 47 -39.62 1.47 -6.87
C ILE A 47 -39.99 2.39 -8.02
N SER A 48 -40.11 3.69 -7.74
CA SER A 48 -40.51 4.69 -8.74
C SER A 48 -39.35 5.14 -9.66
N ASN A 49 -38.13 5.19 -9.13
CA ASN A 49 -36.93 5.49 -9.91
C ASN A 49 -36.17 4.21 -10.22
N THR A 50 -36.46 3.60 -11.38
CA THR A 50 -35.79 2.40 -11.89
C THR A 50 -34.57 2.72 -12.75
N THR A 51 -34.22 4.00 -12.92
CA THR A 51 -33.02 4.41 -13.66
C THR A 51 -31.80 4.38 -12.77
N ASP A 52 -31.96 4.85 -11.53
CA ASP A 52 -30.89 4.93 -10.53
C ASP A 52 -30.94 3.78 -9.52
N PHE A 53 -32.07 3.06 -9.40
CA PHE A 53 -32.21 1.98 -8.43
C PHE A 53 -32.69 0.69 -9.09
N ASP A 54 -32.26 -0.42 -8.50
CA ASP A 54 -32.75 -1.76 -8.77
C ASP A 54 -33.30 -2.40 -7.48
N ILE A 55 -34.24 -3.33 -7.62
CA ILE A 55 -34.82 -4.07 -6.49
C ILE A 55 -34.67 -5.57 -6.70
N SER A 56 -34.13 -6.26 -5.70
CA SER A 56 -33.92 -7.71 -5.74
C SER A 56 -34.62 -8.42 -4.58
N PRO A 57 -35.41 -9.48 -4.83
CA PRO A 57 -35.79 -9.98 -6.15
C PRO A 57 -36.75 -9.02 -6.88
N ASN A 58 -36.82 -9.09 -8.21
CA ASN A 58 -37.81 -8.30 -8.98
C ASN A 58 -39.25 -8.62 -8.53
N ASN A 59 -40.04 -7.58 -8.29
CA ASN A 59 -41.43 -7.62 -7.83
C ASN A 59 -41.65 -8.56 -6.62
N PRO A 60 -41.01 -8.27 -5.46
CA PRO A 60 -41.13 -9.10 -4.26
C PRO A 60 -42.57 -9.22 -3.81
N LYS A 61 -43.06 -10.45 -3.64
CA LYS A 61 -44.42 -10.72 -3.17
C LYS A 61 -44.49 -11.95 -2.29
N ARG A 62 -45.31 -11.89 -1.24
CA ARG A 62 -45.46 -13.00 -0.31
C ARG A 62 -46.71 -12.87 0.56
N ASN A 63 -47.27 -14.02 0.94
CA ASN A 63 -48.21 -14.11 2.05
C ASN A 63 -47.41 -14.39 3.33
N ILE A 64 -47.50 -13.50 4.30
CA ILE A 64 -46.69 -13.47 5.52
C ILE A 64 -47.61 -13.79 6.70
N LYS A 65 -47.38 -14.95 7.33
CA LYS A 65 -48.15 -15.38 8.51
C LYS A 65 -47.70 -14.59 9.75
N PRO A 66 -48.61 -14.26 10.70
CA PRO A 66 -48.19 -13.63 11.94
C PRO A 66 -47.24 -14.50 12.75
N GLU A 67 -46.22 -13.89 13.35
CA GLU A 67 -45.15 -14.59 14.05
C GLU A 67 -45.63 -15.39 15.27
N ALA A 68 -46.68 -14.92 15.95
CA ALA A 68 -47.28 -15.60 17.11
C ALA A 68 -48.09 -16.86 16.73
N CYS A 69 -48.31 -17.13 15.45
CA CYS A 69 -49.20 -18.20 15.00
C CYS A 69 -48.46 -19.48 14.58
N PRO A 70 -48.98 -20.70 14.89
CA PRO A 70 -48.29 -21.96 14.61
C PRO A 70 -48.03 -22.19 13.11
N GLY A 71 -46.78 -22.37 12.69
CA GLY A 71 -46.39 -22.58 11.29
C GLY A 71 -44.99 -22.04 11.00
N ASN A 72 -44.64 -21.84 9.73
CA ASN A 72 -43.40 -21.14 9.37
C ASN A 72 -43.53 -19.64 9.66
N ASN A 73 -42.50 -19.04 10.28
CA ASN A 73 -42.35 -17.59 10.42
C ASN A 73 -41.96 -16.98 9.06
N ASP A 74 -42.93 -16.96 8.16
CA ASP A 74 -42.76 -16.39 6.83
C ASP A 74 -42.42 -14.89 6.95
N LYS A 75 -41.43 -14.47 6.17
CA LYS A 75 -40.95 -13.08 6.07
C LYS A 75 -40.65 -12.76 4.61
N LEU A 76 -40.76 -11.50 4.22
CA LEU A 76 -40.37 -11.06 2.89
C LEU A 76 -39.14 -10.16 2.99
N ASP A 77 -38.02 -10.64 2.46
CA ASP A 77 -36.78 -9.88 2.39
C ASP A 77 -36.60 -9.37 0.96
N PHE A 78 -36.13 -8.13 0.83
CA PHE A 78 -35.78 -7.53 -0.45
C PHE A 78 -34.63 -6.53 -0.25
N THR A 79 -33.87 -6.30 -1.31
CA THR A 79 -32.73 -5.38 -1.35
C THR A 79 -33.04 -4.30 -2.35
N ILE A 80 -32.76 -3.05 -1.99
CA ILE A 80 -32.72 -1.94 -2.96
C ILE A 80 -31.27 -1.55 -3.13
N GLU A 81 -30.79 -1.58 -4.37
CA GLU A 81 -29.44 -1.21 -4.76
C GLU A 81 -29.49 0.06 -5.62
N ASN A 82 -28.55 0.98 -5.37
CA ASN A 82 -28.30 2.12 -6.21
C ASN A 82 -27.30 1.74 -7.30
N ILE A 83 -27.77 1.83 -8.53
CA ILE A 83 -27.04 1.56 -9.77
C ILE A 83 -26.69 2.85 -10.52
N SER A 84 -26.98 4.02 -9.93
CA SER A 84 -26.64 5.31 -10.50
C SER A 84 -25.13 5.46 -10.64
N THR A 85 -24.71 6.10 -11.73
CA THR A 85 -23.31 6.44 -11.98
C THR A 85 -23.03 7.93 -11.79
N SER A 86 -24.08 8.74 -11.63
CA SER A 86 -23.97 10.17 -11.34
C SER A 86 -23.74 10.43 -9.87
N CYS A 87 -22.94 11.44 -9.56
CA CYS A 87 -22.75 11.91 -8.19
C CYS A 87 -23.88 12.85 -7.75
N GLY A 88 -24.12 12.88 -6.44
CA GLY A 88 -25.14 13.67 -5.78
C GLY A 88 -26.24 12.82 -5.15
N VAL A 89 -27.30 13.48 -4.71
CA VAL A 89 -28.41 12.81 -4.03
C VAL A 89 -29.36 12.22 -5.06
N VAL A 90 -29.54 10.90 -5.02
CA VAL A 90 -30.58 10.18 -5.77
C VAL A 90 -31.60 9.61 -4.81
N SER A 91 -32.86 9.54 -5.22
CA SER A 91 -33.92 8.97 -4.39
C SER A 91 -34.94 8.18 -5.19
N THR A 92 -35.62 7.28 -4.51
CA THR A 92 -36.73 6.49 -5.03
C THR A 92 -37.83 6.38 -3.98
N LEU A 93 -39.07 6.64 -4.38
CA LEU A 93 -40.24 6.26 -3.59
C LEU A 93 -40.44 4.75 -3.73
N VAL A 94 -40.44 4.05 -2.60
CA VAL A 94 -40.74 2.63 -2.49
C VAL A 94 -42.20 2.47 -2.09
N THR A 95 -42.95 1.65 -2.82
CA THR A 95 -44.36 1.38 -2.58
C THR A 95 -44.57 -0.11 -2.33
N ILE A 96 -45.06 -0.46 -1.16
CA ILE A 96 -45.42 -1.83 -0.77
C ILE A 96 -46.93 -1.96 -0.91
N GLU A 97 -47.38 -2.71 -1.92
CA GLU A 97 -48.79 -2.92 -2.18
C GLU A 97 -49.36 -4.00 -1.27
N ILE A 98 -50.30 -3.61 -0.40
CA ILE A 98 -50.89 -4.51 0.59
C ILE A 98 -52.33 -4.83 0.20
N LYS A 99 -52.62 -6.12 -0.02
CA LYS A 99 -53.97 -6.53 -0.45
C LYS A 99 -55.06 -6.09 0.54
N ASN A 100 -56.06 -5.38 0.01
CA ASN A 100 -57.23 -4.88 0.74
C ASN A 100 -56.89 -3.91 1.89
N GLN A 101 -55.73 -3.25 1.84
CA GLN A 101 -55.29 -2.22 2.77
C GLN A 101 -54.71 -1.05 1.98
N SER A 102 -54.44 0.07 2.64
CA SER A 102 -53.66 1.15 2.03
C SER A 102 -52.22 0.71 1.83
N ASP A 103 -51.61 1.16 0.74
CA ASP A 103 -50.19 0.90 0.48
C ASP A 103 -49.29 1.53 1.54
N PHE A 104 -48.16 0.89 1.79
CA PHE A 104 -47.14 1.44 2.66
C PHE A 104 -46.03 2.04 1.79
N THR A 105 -45.63 3.27 2.08
CA THR A 105 -44.65 3.99 1.25
C THR A 105 -43.56 4.60 2.11
N PHE A 106 -42.33 4.60 1.61
CA PHE A 106 -41.21 5.34 2.19
C PHE A 106 -40.27 5.79 1.07
N THR A 107 -39.47 6.81 1.32
CA THR A 107 -38.45 7.27 0.38
C THR A 107 -37.09 6.72 0.80
N LEU A 108 -36.37 6.10 -0.12
CA LEU A 108 -34.95 5.80 0.04
C LEU A 108 -34.16 6.86 -0.70
N GLU A 109 -33.27 7.52 0.02
CA GLU A 109 -32.36 8.53 -0.47
C GLU A 109 -30.93 8.04 -0.27
N MET A 110 -30.09 8.18 -1.29
CA MET A 110 -28.66 7.84 -1.22
C MET A 110 -27.84 9.04 -1.68
N ASP A 111 -26.88 9.44 -0.85
CA ASP A 111 -25.87 10.42 -1.21
C ASP A 111 -24.72 9.70 -1.91
N THR A 112 -24.55 9.98 -3.21
CA THR A 112 -23.51 9.34 -4.02
C THR A 112 -22.32 10.26 -4.18
N THR A 113 -21.18 9.81 -3.65
CA THR A 113 -19.92 10.52 -3.75
C THR A 113 -18.84 9.59 -4.32
N PRO A 114 -17.89 10.11 -5.11
CA PRO A 114 -16.69 9.36 -5.42
C PRO A 114 -15.81 9.37 -4.18
N GLU A 115 -14.92 8.39 -4.05
CA GLU A 115 -13.94 8.35 -2.96
C GLU A 115 -12.62 7.82 -3.55
N ILE A 116 -11.60 8.67 -3.55
CA ILE A 116 -10.28 8.33 -4.09
C ILE A 116 -9.48 7.53 -3.06
N TYR A 117 -8.87 6.45 -3.52
CA TYR A 117 -7.98 5.63 -2.72
C TYR A 117 -6.69 5.37 -3.50
N VAL A 118 -5.54 5.65 -2.89
CA VAL A 118 -4.23 5.58 -3.55
C VAL A 118 -3.32 4.60 -2.81
N PHE A 119 -2.64 3.74 -3.56
CA PHE A 119 -1.68 2.79 -2.99
C PHE A 119 -0.50 2.54 -3.94
N GLY A 120 0.69 2.40 -3.37
CA GLY A 120 1.92 2.14 -4.13
C GLY A 120 2.37 0.68 -4.11
N ALA A 121 1.83 -0.16 -3.23
CA ALA A 121 2.15 -1.59 -3.13
C ALA A 121 0.94 -2.40 -2.63
N ASP A 122 1.10 -3.72 -2.51
CA ASP A 122 0.04 -4.59 -2.00
C ASP A 122 -0.25 -4.32 -0.50
N TYR A 123 -1.53 -4.51 -0.12
CA TYR A 123 -1.98 -4.45 1.27
C TYR A 123 -1.18 -5.44 2.15
N PRO A 124 -0.79 -5.09 3.40
CA PRO A 124 -1.29 -3.96 4.19
C PRO A 124 -0.47 -2.66 4.18
N ASN A 125 0.73 -2.65 3.60
CA ASN A 125 1.68 -1.54 3.82
C ASN A 125 1.77 -0.56 2.64
N GLY A 126 0.96 -0.75 1.60
CA GLY A 126 0.99 0.05 0.39
C GLY A 126 0.10 1.29 0.39
N GLU A 127 -0.72 1.50 1.43
CA GLU A 127 -1.69 2.60 1.49
C GLU A 127 -0.99 3.97 1.56
N ILE A 128 -1.59 4.95 0.89
CA ILE A 128 -1.15 6.34 0.90
C ILE A 128 -2.39 7.20 1.20
N PHE A 129 -2.30 8.04 2.23
CA PHE A 129 -3.38 8.96 2.61
C PHE A 129 -3.17 10.35 2.00
N HIS A 130 -4.28 11.06 1.84
CA HIS A 130 -4.22 12.44 1.35
C HIS A 130 -3.42 13.32 2.31
N GLY A 131 -2.39 13.97 1.78
CA GLY A 131 -1.52 14.87 2.54
C GLY A 131 -0.33 14.18 3.19
N ASP A 132 -0.10 12.89 2.92
CA ASP A 132 1.03 12.16 3.48
C ASP A 132 2.36 12.82 3.13
N THR A 133 3.16 13.10 4.16
CA THR A 133 4.50 13.70 4.03
C THR A 133 5.63 12.72 4.33
N THR A 134 5.32 11.56 4.92
CA THR A 134 6.32 10.56 5.32
C THR A 134 6.48 9.54 4.22
N THR A 135 7.70 9.39 3.70
CA THR A 135 7.99 8.43 2.64
C THR A 135 8.45 7.08 3.19
N SER A 136 8.19 6.00 2.44
CA SER A 136 8.62 4.65 2.78
C SER A 136 8.88 3.82 1.51
N ALA A 137 9.73 2.81 1.64
CA ALA A 137 9.90 1.79 0.61
C ALA A 137 8.65 0.91 0.49
N ASP A 138 7.88 0.74 1.58
CA ASP A 138 6.73 -0.17 1.62
C ASP A 138 5.58 0.29 0.72
N ASN A 139 5.34 1.60 0.63
CA ASN A 139 4.32 2.19 -0.26
C ASN A 139 4.94 2.85 -1.50
N ASN A 140 6.19 2.53 -1.84
CA ASN A 140 6.92 3.03 -3.01
C ASN A 140 7.06 4.56 -3.12
N THR A 141 6.76 5.32 -2.07
CA THR A 141 6.97 6.78 -2.06
C THR A 141 8.44 7.15 -1.88
N TYR A 142 9.27 6.24 -1.36
CA TYR A 142 10.72 6.37 -1.33
C TYR A 142 11.38 5.65 -2.52
N PHE A 143 12.05 6.41 -3.36
CA PHE A 143 12.71 5.94 -4.59
C PHE A 143 14.08 5.31 -4.30
N GLY A 144 14.58 5.45 -3.08
CA GLY A 144 15.89 4.96 -2.69
C GLY A 144 17.00 5.95 -3.00
N VAL A 145 18.21 5.43 -3.04
CA VAL A 145 19.40 6.19 -3.43
C VAL A 145 19.57 6.12 -4.94
N VAL A 146 19.73 7.27 -5.59
CA VAL A 146 19.84 7.36 -7.05
C VAL A 146 21.09 8.16 -7.42
N ASP A 147 21.90 7.61 -8.34
CA ASP A 147 23.06 8.32 -8.88
C ASP A 147 22.64 9.38 -9.90
N GLU A 148 23.43 10.43 -10.02
CA GLU A 148 23.20 11.49 -11.01
C GLU A 148 23.02 10.94 -12.43
N GLY A 149 22.03 11.48 -13.15
CA GLY A 149 21.72 11.10 -14.53
C GLY A 149 20.92 9.81 -14.69
N ASN A 150 20.68 9.06 -13.61
CA ASN A 150 19.79 7.89 -13.65
C ASN A 150 18.32 8.28 -13.49
N THR A 151 17.45 7.41 -13.99
CA THR A 151 16.00 7.53 -13.81
C THR A 151 15.46 6.32 -13.05
N VAL A 152 14.65 6.57 -12.02
CA VAL A 152 13.88 5.53 -11.32
C VAL A 152 12.40 5.83 -11.45
N ILE A 153 11.60 4.80 -11.75
CA ILE A 153 10.15 4.94 -11.93
C ILE A 153 9.44 4.09 -10.88
N ARG A 154 8.44 4.68 -10.22
CA ARG A 154 7.48 3.99 -9.34
C ARG A 154 6.07 4.14 -9.90
N TYR A 155 5.24 3.13 -9.69
CA TYR A 155 3.84 3.12 -10.11
C TYR A 155 2.94 3.10 -8.89
N PHE A 156 1.80 3.77 -9.01
CA PHE A 156 0.78 3.88 -7.98
C PHE A 156 -0.58 3.58 -8.61
N ALA A 157 -1.42 2.85 -7.90
CA ALA A 157 -2.80 2.65 -8.27
C ALA A 157 -3.67 3.76 -7.65
N VAL A 158 -4.57 4.30 -8.45
CA VAL A 158 -5.60 5.26 -8.05
C VAL A 158 -6.94 4.60 -8.29
N ALA A 159 -7.62 4.23 -7.21
CA ALA A 159 -8.88 3.51 -7.21
C ALA A 159 -10.03 4.42 -6.77
N ASN A 160 -11.24 4.05 -7.20
CA ASN A 160 -12.48 4.61 -6.71
C ASN A 160 -13.16 3.60 -5.78
N ILE A 161 -13.22 3.91 -4.50
CA ILE A 161 -13.94 3.12 -3.49
C ILE A 161 -15.30 3.75 -3.13
N GLY A 162 -15.68 4.84 -3.81
CA GLY A 162 -16.95 5.53 -3.65
C GLY A 162 -18.07 4.91 -4.48
N SER A 163 -19.22 5.58 -4.52
CA SER A 163 -20.47 5.06 -5.10
C SER A 163 -20.86 5.69 -6.45
N CYS A 164 -20.17 6.76 -6.90
CA CYS A 164 -20.33 7.31 -8.25
C CYS A 164 -18.97 7.41 -8.98
N ILE A 165 -18.97 7.89 -10.23
CA ILE A 165 -17.74 7.99 -11.03
C ILE A 165 -16.75 8.99 -10.44
N LEU A 166 -15.51 8.53 -10.19
CA LEU A 166 -14.35 9.37 -9.90
C LEU A 166 -13.66 9.77 -11.21
N ASN A 167 -13.59 11.06 -11.52
CA ASN A 167 -12.79 11.55 -12.64
C ASN A 167 -11.40 11.96 -12.14
N VAL A 168 -10.35 11.38 -12.72
CA VAL A 168 -8.96 11.82 -12.55
C VAL A 168 -8.59 12.60 -13.80
N SER A 169 -8.27 13.89 -13.66
CA SER A 169 -8.16 14.80 -14.81
C SER A 169 -6.73 15.24 -15.12
N ALA A 170 -5.87 15.35 -14.11
CA ALA A 170 -4.50 15.80 -14.28
C ALA A 170 -3.58 15.27 -13.19
N LEU A 171 -2.28 15.25 -13.51
CA LEU A 171 -1.20 15.00 -12.57
C LEU A 171 -0.27 16.21 -12.56
N ALA A 172 0.27 16.53 -11.39
CA ALA A 172 1.30 17.54 -11.22
C ALA A 172 2.32 17.08 -10.18
N SER A 173 3.48 17.73 -10.23
CA SER A 173 4.59 17.53 -9.30
C SER A 173 5.13 18.91 -8.91
N SER A 174 5.47 19.11 -7.64
CA SER A 174 6.04 20.37 -7.17
C SER A 174 7.52 20.55 -7.52
N ASN A 175 8.19 19.48 -7.95
CA ASN A 175 9.59 19.45 -8.37
C ASN A 175 9.70 18.83 -9.77
N SER A 176 10.37 19.51 -10.71
CA SER A 176 10.55 19.08 -12.10
C SER A 176 11.35 17.80 -12.26
N ASP A 177 12.20 17.45 -11.28
CA ASP A 177 12.97 16.20 -11.30
C ASP A 177 12.05 14.98 -11.15
N PHE A 178 10.88 15.17 -10.52
CA PHE A 178 9.84 14.17 -10.41
C PHE A 178 8.75 14.43 -11.45
N VAL A 179 8.64 13.55 -12.45
CA VAL A 179 7.68 13.65 -13.53
C VAL A 179 6.54 12.67 -13.28
N ALA A 180 5.36 13.19 -12.95
CA ALA A 180 4.13 12.39 -12.83
C ALA A 180 3.48 12.20 -14.22
N PHE A 181 3.08 10.96 -14.53
CA PHE A 181 2.47 10.61 -15.82
C PHE A 181 1.43 9.49 -15.66
N ALA A 182 0.53 9.36 -16.64
CA ALA A 182 -0.45 8.29 -16.70
C ALA A 182 -0.17 7.40 -17.92
N PRO A 183 0.27 6.14 -17.76
CA PRO A 183 0.55 5.23 -18.87
C PRO A 183 -0.63 5.03 -19.84
N TYR A 184 -1.85 5.12 -19.32
CA TYR A 184 -3.09 4.95 -20.09
C TYR A 184 -3.76 6.29 -20.48
N GLY A 185 -3.08 7.42 -20.23
CA GLY A 185 -3.59 8.77 -20.51
C GLY A 185 -4.60 9.27 -19.47
N LEU A 186 -4.89 10.57 -19.58
CA LEU A 186 -5.91 11.28 -18.79
C LEU A 186 -6.78 12.14 -19.72
N PRO A 187 -8.04 12.44 -19.37
CA PRO A 187 -8.72 12.07 -18.11
C PRO A 187 -9.12 10.59 -18.03
N ALA A 188 -9.16 10.04 -16.82
CA ALA A 188 -9.67 8.71 -16.52
C ALA A 188 -10.99 8.81 -15.74
N ASN A 189 -12.04 8.12 -16.21
CA ASN A 189 -13.31 8.00 -15.50
C ASN A 189 -13.38 6.62 -14.85
N LEU A 190 -13.39 6.58 -13.53
CA LEU A 190 -13.34 5.36 -12.75
C LEU A 190 -14.72 5.10 -12.13
N PRO A 191 -15.50 4.12 -12.61
CA PRO A 191 -16.67 3.63 -11.89
C PRO A 191 -16.30 3.14 -10.49
N SER A 192 -17.31 2.91 -9.65
CA SER A 192 -17.11 2.28 -8.35
C SER A 192 -16.35 0.96 -8.49
N TYR A 193 -15.35 0.73 -7.63
CA TYR A 193 -14.45 -0.43 -7.61
C TYR A 193 -13.48 -0.57 -8.80
N TYR A 194 -13.34 0.46 -9.65
CA TYR A 194 -12.32 0.50 -10.70
C TYR A 194 -11.10 1.32 -10.28
N TYR A 195 -9.98 1.10 -10.97
CA TYR A 195 -8.73 1.82 -10.76
C TYR A 195 -8.03 2.18 -12.07
N THR A 196 -7.11 3.14 -12.00
CA THR A 196 -6.09 3.43 -13.01
C THR A 196 -4.70 3.39 -12.40
N ILE A 197 -3.67 3.28 -13.23
CA ILE A 197 -2.27 3.35 -12.81
C ILE A 197 -1.69 4.70 -13.21
N ILE A 198 -0.93 5.31 -12.30
CA ILE A 198 -0.07 6.46 -12.58
C ILE A 198 1.38 6.08 -12.30
N GLY A 199 2.30 6.73 -12.98
CA GLY A 199 3.74 6.59 -12.77
C GLY A 199 4.33 7.91 -12.28
N VAL A 200 5.37 7.82 -11.47
CA VAL A 200 6.24 8.95 -11.12
C VAL A 200 7.66 8.54 -11.45
N ALA A 201 8.30 9.29 -12.33
CA ALA A 201 9.70 9.13 -12.69
C ALA A 201 10.54 10.17 -11.96
N PHE A 202 11.50 9.74 -11.14
CA PHE A 202 12.55 10.61 -10.65
C PHE A 202 13.71 10.57 -11.64
N ASN A 203 13.99 11.70 -12.28
CA ASN A 203 15.14 11.90 -13.14
C ASN A 203 16.21 12.63 -12.33
N ALA A 204 17.22 11.90 -11.87
CA ALA A 204 18.30 12.45 -11.07
C ALA A 204 19.03 13.56 -11.88
N PRO A 205 18.94 14.83 -11.46
CA PRO A 205 19.51 15.92 -12.24
C PRO A 205 21.03 15.79 -12.33
N VAL A 206 21.59 16.22 -13.45
CA VAL A 206 23.05 16.32 -13.67
C VAL A 206 23.39 17.80 -13.69
N GLU A 207 23.78 18.35 -12.54
CA GLU A 207 24.16 19.76 -12.41
C GLU A 207 25.60 19.92 -11.93
N ILE A 208 26.17 21.11 -12.15
CA ILE A 208 27.45 21.52 -11.57
C ILE A 208 27.23 22.81 -10.77
N PRO A 209 27.37 22.77 -9.42
CA PRO A 209 27.78 21.62 -8.61
C PRO A 209 26.69 20.54 -8.49
N ALA A 210 27.13 19.30 -8.32
CA ALA A 210 26.31 18.11 -8.15
C ALA A 210 25.25 18.26 -7.03
N VAL A 211 24.01 17.85 -7.31
CA VAL A 211 22.88 17.93 -6.35
C VAL A 211 22.96 16.73 -5.42
N THR A 212 22.96 16.97 -4.10
CA THR A 212 23.15 15.90 -3.09
C THR A 212 22.03 15.87 -2.07
N GLY A 213 21.84 14.69 -1.47
CA GLY A 213 20.88 14.52 -0.38
C GLY A 213 19.45 14.35 -0.87
N ILE A 214 18.50 14.45 0.06
CA ILE A 214 17.09 14.15 -0.21
C ILE A 214 16.50 15.20 -1.16
N GLN A 215 16.04 14.72 -2.31
CA GLN A 215 15.13 15.42 -3.21
C GLN A 215 13.72 14.96 -2.91
N SER A 216 12.78 15.91 -2.85
CA SER A 216 11.38 15.61 -2.58
C SER A 216 10.47 16.30 -3.59
N SER A 217 9.27 15.75 -3.74
CA SER A 217 8.18 16.36 -4.48
C SER A 217 6.83 16.02 -3.87
N VAL A 218 5.90 16.96 -3.92
CA VAL A 218 4.48 16.69 -3.70
C VAL A 218 3.86 16.33 -5.04
N ILE A 219 3.40 15.08 -5.14
CA ILE A 219 2.61 14.60 -6.28
C ILE A 219 1.16 14.98 -6.04
N SER A 220 0.53 15.57 -7.05
CA SER A 220 -0.87 16.03 -7.00
C SER A 220 -1.69 15.32 -8.08
N ILE A 221 -2.85 14.78 -7.69
CA ILE A 221 -3.81 14.09 -8.55
C ILE A 221 -5.10 14.89 -8.54
N THR A 222 -5.38 15.66 -9.59
CA THR A 222 -6.61 16.44 -9.71
C THR A 222 -7.79 15.52 -9.98
N ASN A 223 -8.82 15.59 -9.13
CA ASN A 223 -9.94 14.65 -9.16
C ASN A 223 -11.26 15.27 -8.67
N THR A 224 -12.37 14.56 -8.84
CA THR A 224 -13.73 15.02 -8.48
C THR A 224 -14.20 14.67 -7.08
N ASP A 225 -13.43 13.95 -6.28
CA ASP A 225 -13.74 13.68 -4.87
C ASP A 225 -13.27 14.85 -4.00
N ASN A 226 -11.96 15.00 -3.81
CA ASN A 226 -11.37 15.99 -2.90
C ASN A 226 -10.70 17.17 -3.62
N THR A 227 -11.05 17.40 -4.89
CA THR A 227 -10.42 18.38 -5.81
C THR A 227 -8.98 18.03 -6.19
N THR A 228 -8.12 17.72 -5.22
CA THR A 228 -6.73 17.30 -5.45
C THR A 228 -6.25 16.42 -4.31
N PHE A 229 -5.90 15.17 -4.66
CA PHE A 229 -5.21 14.27 -3.74
C PHE A 229 -3.72 14.51 -3.84
N THR A 230 -3.01 14.49 -2.70
CA THR A 230 -1.58 14.81 -2.64
C THR A 230 -0.83 13.82 -1.76
N PHE A 231 0.42 13.52 -2.11
CA PHE A 231 1.36 12.78 -1.27
C PHE A 231 2.80 13.16 -1.64
N THR A 232 3.72 13.03 -0.68
CA THR A 232 5.14 13.30 -0.90
C THR A 232 5.86 12.06 -1.40
N VAL A 233 6.78 12.26 -2.34
CA VAL A 233 7.78 11.26 -2.77
C VAL A 233 9.18 11.81 -2.54
N GLU A 234 10.15 10.91 -2.31
CA GLU A 234 11.53 11.27 -2.02
C GLU A 234 12.53 10.34 -2.70
N ALA A 235 13.70 10.89 -3.03
CA ALA A 235 14.87 10.16 -3.50
C ALA A 235 16.12 10.76 -2.82
N ASP A 236 17.08 9.93 -2.41
CA ASP A 236 18.37 10.41 -1.90
C ASP A 236 19.40 10.43 -3.04
N MET A 237 19.89 11.61 -3.40
CA MET A 237 20.89 11.75 -4.44
C MET A 237 22.28 11.34 -3.93
N PHE A 238 22.91 10.39 -4.63
CA PHE A 238 24.31 10.03 -4.40
C PHE A 238 25.24 10.92 -5.23
N ASN A 239 26.23 11.52 -4.56
CA ASN A 239 27.32 12.26 -5.21
C ASN A 239 28.65 11.69 -4.70
N PHE A 240 29.52 11.31 -5.63
CA PHE A 240 30.84 10.74 -5.36
C PHE A 240 31.87 11.79 -4.90
N ASN A 241 31.53 13.08 -4.89
CA ASN A 241 32.41 14.20 -4.52
C ASN A 241 32.15 14.78 -3.11
N ILE A 242 31.24 14.20 -2.31
CA ILE A 242 31.01 14.62 -0.91
C ILE A 242 31.91 13.86 0.08
N PRO A 243 32.11 14.41 1.31
CA PRO A 243 32.96 13.79 2.32
C PRO A 243 32.48 12.37 2.65
N GLY A 244 33.33 11.40 2.38
CA GLY A 244 33.23 10.05 2.90
C GLY A 244 33.29 10.00 4.44
N PRO A 245 33.32 8.80 5.02
CA PRO A 245 33.24 8.62 6.47
C PRO A 245 34.22 9.54 7.23
N GLY A 246 33.71 10.27 8.22
CA GLY A 246 34.52 11.21 9.03
C GLY A 246 34.86 12.54 8.35
N GLY A 247 34.24 12.90 7.23
CA GLY A 247 34.52 14.16 6.54
C GLY A 247 35.62 14.06 5.49
N VAL A 248 36.00 12.85 5.06
CA VAL A 248 37.09 12.61 4.11
C VAL A 248 36.59 12.69 2.67
N THR A 249 36.84 13.79 1.97
CA THR A 249 36.32 14.07 0.62
C THR A 249 37.10 13.48 -0.55
N ALA A 250 38.19 12.74 -0.29
CA ALA A 250 39.01 12.14 -1.35
C ALA A 250 39.70 10.84 -0.89
N ASP A 251 39.97 9.94 -1.84
CA ASP A 251 40.79 8.72 -1.69
C ASP A 251 40.32 7.65 -0.69
N PHE A 252 39.07 7.68 -0.20
CA PHE A 252 38.55 6.54 0.54
C PHE A 252 38.32 5.36 -0.41
N ARG A 253 39.10 4.30 -0.21
CA ARG A 253 39.20 3.20 -1.17
C ARG A 253 37.95 2.33 -1.24
N LEU A 254 37.23 2.23 -0.14
CA LEU A 254 36.05 1.40 0.05
C LEU A 254 35.13 2.10 1.06
N TRP A 255 33.85 2.24 0.73
CA TRP A 255 32.83 2.71 1.66
C TRP A 255 31.57 1.87 1.58
N LEU A 256 31.41 0.99 2.56
CA LEU A 256 30.24 0.15 2.74
C LEU A 256 29.40 0.72 3.87
N LYS A 257 28.20 1.20 3.56
CA LYS A 257 27.28 1.81 4.53
C LYS A 257 26.00 1.00 4.60
N SER A 258 25.59 0.52 5.78
CA SER A 258 24.42 -0.36 5.87
C SER A 258 23.11 0.32 5.51
N THR A 259 23.05 1.65 5.53
CA THR A 259 21.90 2.44 5.09
C THR A 259 21.83 2.69 3.58
N ARG A 260 22.84 2.25 2.79
CA ARG A 260 22.94 2.57 1.36
C ARG A 260 23.63 1.44 0.57
N GLY A 261 23.29 1.28 -0.70
CA GLY A 261 23.99 0.31 -1.57
C GLY A 261 23.73 -1.17 -1.26
N ILE A 262 22.72 -1.49 -0.45
CA ILE A 262 22.36 -2.89 -0.14
C ILE A 262 21.49 -3.46 -1.26
N VAL A 263 21.94 -4.55 -1.88
CA VAL A 263 21.16 -5.36 -2.82
C VAL A 263 20.81 -6.67 -2.13
N GLN A 264 19.50 -6.93 -2.00
CA GLN A 264 19.00 -8.06 -1.24
C GLN A 264 17.69 -8.63 -1.79
N SER A 265 17.43 -9.90 -1.45
CA SER A 265 16.15 -10.57 -1.66
C SER A 265 15.78 -11.36 -0.41
N SER A 266 14.56 -11.23 0.10
CA SER A 266 14.11 -11.91 1.33
C SER A 266 15.07 -11.71 2.51
N SER A 267 15.53 -10.46 2.69
CA SER A 267 16.54 -10.06 3.68
C SER A 267 17.95 -10.63 3.49
N LYS A 268 18.21 -11.44 2.45
CA LYS A 268 19.54 -11.95 2.14
C LYS A 268 20.29 -11.00 1.22
N VAL A 269 21.46 -10.54 1.66
CA VAL A 269 22.28 -9.56 0.95
C VAL A 269 23.18 -10.27 -0.05
N SER A 270 22.91 -10.08 -1.34
CA SER A 270 23.73 -10.61 -2.42
C SER A 270 24.87 -9.67 -2.80
N GLU A 271 24.69 -8.37 -2.55
CA GLU A 271 25.68 -7.36 -2.87
C GLU A 271 25.57 -6.16 -1.91
N TRP A 272 26.71 -5.65 -1.48
CA TRP A 272 26.86 -4.39 -0.76
C TRP A 272 27.75 -3.48 -1.59
N LYS A 273 27.13 -2.53 -2.27
CA LYS A 273 27.79 -1.62 -3.19
C LYS A 273 28.78 -0.72 -2.46
N ASP A 274 29.94 -0.58 -3.08
CA ASP A 274 30.95 0.38 -2.68
C ASP A 274 30.51 1.78 -3.08
N LEU A 275 30.39 2.64 -2.08
CA LEU A 275 30.12 4.07 -2.24
C LEU A 275 31.41 4.88 -2.37
N GLY A 276 32.56 4.21 -2.43
CA GLY A 276 33.88 4.76 -2.71
C GLY A 276 34.14 5.01 -4.19
N THR A 277 35.35 5.48 -4.47
CA THR A 277 35.74 5.91 -5.83
C THR A 277 36.34 4.78 -6.68
N ASN A 278 36.40 3.54 -6.18
CA ASN A 278 37.14 2.44 -6.82
C ASN A 278 36.28 1.24 -7.25
N GLY A 279 34.96 1.28 -7.07
CA GLY A 279 34.05 0.22 -7.52
C GLY A 279 34.37 -1.14 -6.88
N LYS A 280 34.60 -1.15 -5.56
CA LYS A 280 34.93 -2.34 -4.79
C LYS A 280 33.69 -2.97 -4.15
N ASP A 281 32.66 -3.20 -4.95
CA ASP A 281 31.42 -3.83 -4.49
C ASP A 281 31.72 -5.16 -3.79
N ALA A 282 31.00 -5.42 -2.72
CA ALA A 282 31.04 -6.70 -2.06
C ALA A 282 29.91 -7.57 -2.54
N THR A 283 30.18 -8.83 -2.83
CA THR A 283 29.19 -9.73 -3.42
C THR A 283 29.19 -11.07 -2.73
N GLN A 284 28.10 -11.84 -2.88
CA GLN A 284 28.03 -13.24 -2.51
C GLN A 284 27.04 -13.96 -3.41
N GLY A 285 27.55 -14.75 -4.34
CA GLY A 285 26.72 -15.44 -5.33
C GLY A 285 25.92 -16.62 -4.78
N LEU A 286 26.37 -17.23 -3.67
CA LEU A 286 25.72 -18.39 -3.08
C LEU A 286 24.73 -17.96 -1.99
N SER A 287 23.43 -18.15 -2.20
CA SER A 287 22.38 -17.74 -1.25
C SER A 287 22.56 -18.31 0.16
N ALA A 288 23.13 -19.52 0.30
CA ALA A 288 23.41 -20.12 1.60
C ALA A 288 24.46 -19.34 2.42
N ASN A 289 25.35 -18.62 1.75
CA ASN A 289 26.44 -17.85 2.35
C ASN A 289 26.10 -16.35 2.43
N GLN A 290 24.95 -15.92 1.91
CA GLN A 290 24.55 -14.52 1.96
C GLN A 290 24.19 -14.11 3.41
N PRO A 291 24.74 -12.99 3.90
CA PRO A 291 24.37 -12.47 5.21
C PRO A 291 22.96 -11.87 5.18
N THR A 292 22.45 -11.51 6.35
CA THR A 292 21.07 -11.06 6.52
C THR A 292 21.02 -9.57 6.84
N TYR A 293 20.28 -8.79 6.08
CA TYR A 293 20.00 -7.39 6.40
C TYR A 293 18.91 -7.29 7.47
N LEU A 294 19.18 -6.54 8.53
CA LEU A 294 18.23 -6.29 9.61
C LEU A 294 18.02 -4.78 9.75
N ASN A 295 16.75 -4.38 9.76
CA ASN A 295 16.34 -2.99 9.97
C ASN A 295 15.14 -2.94 10.91
N THR A 296 15.36 -3.32 12.16
CA THR A 296 14.36 -3.20 13.22
C THR A 296 14.93 -2.42 14.40
N ALA A 297 14.07 -1.80 15.21
CA ALA A 297 14.52 -1.05 16.38
C ALA A 297 15.33 -1.91 17.37
N ALA A 298 15.11 -3.23 17.41
CA ALA A 298 15.82 -4.15 18.29
C ALA A 298 17.20 -4.56 17.72
N ASP A 299 17.34 -4.64 16.40
CA ASP A 299 18.56 -5.08 15.73
C ASP A 299 19.51 -3.91 15.40
N ASN A 300 18.98 -2.70 15.28
CA ASN A 300 19.74 -1.54 14.83
C ASN A 300 20.84 -1.15 15.84
N ILE A 301 22.06 -0.96 15.36
CA ILE A 301 23.16 -0.42 16.16
C ILE A 301 23.18 1.09 16.02
N ASN A 302 23.03 1.80 17.14
CA ASN A 302 22.96 3.27 17.16
C ASN A 302 21.97 3.81 16.11
N PHE A 303 20.75 3.26 16.10
CA PHE A 303 19.65 3.62 15.19
C PHE A 303 19.90 3.34 13.70
N ASN A 304 20.99 2.66 13.33
CA ASN A 304 21.28 2.30 11.95
C ASN A 304 21.00 0.81 11.70
N PRO A 305 20.44 0.44 10.53
CA PRO A 305 20.32 -0.94 10.10
C PRO A 305 21.69 -1.62 10.05
N VAL A 306 21.68 -2.95 10.08
CA VAL A 306 22.90 -3.77 10.15
C VAL A 306 22.84 -4.90 9.14
N ILE A 307 24.02 -5.42 8.79
CA ILE A 307 24.15 -6.68 8.08
C ILE A 307 24.68 -7.70 9.09
N LYS A 308 23.86 -8.70 9.40
CA LYS A 308 24.19 -9.79 10.31
C LYS A 308 24.83 -10.93 9.53
N PHE A 309 26.01 -11.33 9.98
CA PHE A 309 26.74 -12.48 9.47
C PHE A 309 26.66 -13.60 10.49
N GLU A 310 26.17 -14.77 10.07
CA GLU A 310 26.14 -15.97 10.90
C GLU A 310 27.25 -16.91 10.48
N ASN A 311 28.08 -17.28 11.47
CA ASN A 311 29.23 -18.14 11.29
C ASN A 311 29.30 -19.06 12.52
N ASP A 312 29.21 -20.38 12.32
CA ASP A 312 29.18 -21.37 13.41
C ASP A 312 30.53 -22.12 13.57
N GLY A 313 31.49 -21.84 12.69
CA GLY A 313 32.77 -22.56 12.65
C GLY A 313 32.69 -24.00 12.13
N ALA A 314 31.55 -24.39 11.54
CA ALA A 314 31.30 -25.73 11.05
C ALA A 314 30.54 -25.72 9.72
N SER A 315 29.21 -25.54 9.76
CA SER A 315 28.32 -25.75 8.61
C SER A 315 27.81 -24.45 7.98
N VAL A 316 27.96 -23.33 8.68
CA VAL A 316 27.49 -22.01 8.25
C VAL A 316 28.69 -21.06 8.23
N GLU A 317 28.98 -20.54 7.03
CA GLU A 317 29.93 -19.45 6.86
C GLU A 317 29.32 -18.40 5.92
N GLN A 318 28.77 -17.32 6.49
CA GLN A 318 28.25 -16.18 5.74
C GLN A 318 29.32 -15.10 5.60
N TYR A 319 29.52 -14.60 4.39
CA TYR A 319 30.52 -13.59 4.08
C TYR A 319 30.16 -12.87 2.78
N LEU A 320 30.69 -11.66 2.62
CA LEU A 320 30.74 -10.97 1.33
C LEU A 320 32.18 -10.93 0.83
N GLU A 321 32.37 -10.87 -0.48
CA GLU A 321 33.66 -10.97 -1.12
C GLU A 321 33.85 -9.91 -2.22
N ASN A 322 35.10 -9.48 -2.44
CA ASN A 322 35.47 -8.64 -3.57
C ASN A 322 36.47 -9.36 -4.49
N THR A 323 36.04 -9.74 -5.69
CA THR A 323 36.82 -10.54 -6.66
C THR A 323 37.79 -9.75 -7.52
N VAL A 324 37.73 -8.42 -7.48
CA VAL A 324 38.42 -7.60 -8.48
C VAL A 324 39.77 -7.11 -7.97
N ASN A 325 39.92 -6.73 -6.70
CA ASN A 325 41.16 -6.11 -6.19
C ASN A 325 41.40 -6.26 -4.67
N GLY A 326 40.73 -7.17 -3.97
CA GLY A 326 40.91 -7.45 -2.54
C GLY A 326 40.85 -6.22 -1.59
N PHE A 327 41.29 -6.41 -0.33
CA PHE A 327 41.22 -5.40 0.75
C PHE A 327 42.56 -4.82 1.18
N TYR A 328 43.33 -4.31 0.22
CA TYR A 328 44.53 -3.55 0.55
C TYR A 328 44.16 -2.16 1.08
N SER A 329 44.19 -2.00 2.41
CA SER A 329 44.07 -0.72 3.09
C SER A 329 45.20 -0.51 4.09
N GLN A 330 45.61 0.75 4.26
CA GLN A 330 46.53 1.14 5.34
C GLN A 330 45.78 1.26 6.67
N ASP A 331 44.55 1.77 6.61
CA ASP A 331 43.67 1.97 7.77
C ASP A 331 42.25 1.50 7.45
N ILE A 332 41.59 0.89 8.43
CA ILE A 332 40.19 0.46 8.32
C ILE A 332 39.45 0.97 9.55
N PHE A 333 38.34 1.69 9.31
CA PHE A 333 37.37 1.98 10.34
C PHE A 333 36.17 1.05 10.15
N ILE A 334 35.88 0.24 11.17
CA ILE A 334 34.76 -0.70 11.17
C ILE A 334 33.97 -0.55 12.47
N VAL A 335 32.66 -0.56 12.34
CA VAL A 335 31.74 -0.69 13.48
C VAL A 335 31.10 -2.07 13.37
N MET A 336 31.39 -2.94 14.33
CA MET A 336 30.91 -4.30 14.37
C MET A 336 30.72 -4.75 15.81
N ILE A 337 29.73 -5.61 16.05
CA ILE A 337 29.44 -6.20 17.35
C ILE A 337 29.36 -7.71 17.16
N PRO A 338 30.20 -8.50 17.87
CA PRO A 338 30.05 -9.95 17.84
C PRO A 338 28.92 -10.39 18.79
N ASP A 339 28.15 -11.41 18.38
CA ASP A 339 27.08 -12.00 19.19
C ASP A 339 27.62 -12.72 20.45
N ALA A 340 28.90 -13.06 20.47
CA ALA A 340 29.59 -13.71 21.58
C ALA A 340 30.97 -13.09 21.83
N THR A 341 31.53 -13.35 23.01
CA THR A 341 32.90 -12.95 23.33
C THR A 341 33.89 -13.62 22.39
N MET A 342 34.60 -12.81 21.59
CA MET A 342 35.65 -13.29 20.69
C MET A 342 36.96 -13.52 21.47
N SER A 343 37.58 -14.68 21.28
CA SER A 343 38.87 -15.06 21.86
C SER A 343 39.75 -15.79 20.83
N SER A 344 40.99 -16.11 21.19
CA SER A 344 41.89 -16.91 20.35
C SER A 344 41.42 -18.36 20.14
N ALA A 345 40.40 -18.81 20.89
CA ALA A 345 39.81 -20.14 20.76
C ALA A 345 38.47 -20.11 20.00
N SER A 346 37.99 -18.92 19.61
CA SER A 346 36.76 -18.80 18.85
C SER A 346 36.98 -19.27 17.42
N SER A 347 35.98 -19.99 16.89
CA SER A 347 35.97 -20.39 15.50
C SER A 347 36.09 -19.20 14.56
N ARG A 348 36.69 -19.44 13.40
CA ARG A 348 36.83 -18.46 12.33
C ARG A 348 35.47 -17.91 11.86
N ASN A 349 35.41 -16.58 11.78
CA ASN A 349 34.26 -15.82 11.32
C ASN A 349 34.72 -14.82 10.25
N THR A 350 34.60 -15.21 8.98
CA THR A 350 34.87 -14.31 7.84
C THR A 350 33.66 -13.42 7.64
N ILE A 351 33.84 -12.10 7.62
CA ILE A 351 32.76 -11.15 7.34
C ILE A 351 32.96 -10.56 5.95
N PHE A 352 34.22 -10.34 5.59
CA PHE A 352 34.61 -9.73 4.34
C PHE A 352 35.87 -10.41 3.79
N ALA A 353 35.81 -11.03 2.61
CA ALA A 353 36.91 -11.80 2.02
C ALA A 353 37.55 -11.11 0.80
N GLY A 354 38.88 -11.00 0.79
CA GLY A 354 39.65 -10.36 -0.29
C GLY A 354 39.97 -11.27 -1.49
N ILE A 355 39.56 -12.54 -1.39
CA ILE A 355 39.60 -13.60 -2.40
C ILE A 355 41.01 -13.96 -2.88
N ASP A 356 41.69 -14.80 -2.10
CA ASP A 356 42.76 -15.68 -2.62
C ASP A 356 42.16 -17.01 -3.14
N SER A 357 41.06 -17.48 -2.52
CA SER A 357 40.43 -18.77 -2.84
C SER A 357 38.92 -18.72 -3.14
N GLY A 358 38.23 -17.65 -2.78
CA GLY A 358 36.77 -17.48 -3.03
C GLY A 358 35.91 -18.58 -2.41
N SER A 359 36.42 -19.17 -1.33
CA SER A 359 35.84 -20.31 -0.65
C SER A 359 35.67 -20.00 0.84
N ALA A 360 34.77 -20.74 1.49
CA ALA A 360 34.61 -20.73 2.93
C ALA A 360 35.98 -20.93 3.60
N GLY A 361 36.39 -19.96 4.42
CA GLY A 361 37.67 -19.96 5.12
C GLY A 361 38.82 -19.18 4.53
N ASP A 362 38.55 -18.32 3.56
CA ASP A 362 39.51 -17.36 3.06
C ASP A 362 39.84 -16.27 4.11
N MET A 363 41.11 -16.16 4.49
CA MET A 363 41.59 -15.21 5.52
C MET A 363 42.10 -13.89 4.95
N THR A 364 41.87 -13.60 3.67
CA THR A 364 42.41 -12.39 3.01
C THR A 364 41.60 -11.11 3.24
N GLY A 365 40.90 -10.99 4.36
CA GLY A 365 40.07 -9.82 4.65
C GLY A 365 39.78 -9.58 6.13
N VAL A 366 38.54 -9.19 6.44
CA VAL A 366 38.11 -8.76 7.78
C VAL A 366 37.21 -9.81 8.42
N GLY A 367 37.53 -10.18 9.66
CA GLY A 367 36.82 -11.21 10.41
C GLY A 367 37.33 -11.33 11.84
N PHE A 368 36.84 -12.35 12.55
CA PHE A 368 37.32 -12.73 13.87
C PHE A 368 37.72 -14.20 13.95
N GLY A 369 38.46 -14.58 15.00
CA GLY A 369 38.86 -15.97 15.26
C GLY A 369 40.05 -16.42 14.39
N ASN A 370 40.46 -17.67 14.57
CA ASN A 370 41.55 -18.32 13.82
C ASN A 370 41.03 -19.53 13.05
#